data_AF-A0A660PJ75-F1
#
_entry.id   AF-A0A660PJ75-F1
#
_cell.length_a   1.000
_cell.length_b   1.000
_cell.length_c   1.000
_cell.angle_alpha   90.00
_cell.angle_beta   90.00
_cell.angle_gamma   90.00
#
_symmetry.space_group_name_H-M   'P 1'
#
loop_
_entity.id
_entity.type
_entity.pdbx_description
1 polymer ?
#
loop_
_entity_poly.entity_id
_entity_poly.type
_entity_poly.pdbx_seq_one_letter_code
_entity_poly.pdbx_strand_id
1 'polypeptide(L)'
;MVIYRKIKWILLALLPVTAIFSSCNTTRLVPEEEHLLQKNQLKIIGKSDIKTDDLEPYLQQHPNTKTAVIFPFHLTVYNLSHSGKETKLKKFFGVYKMGEIIGEEPVLFSKSKTKKTIKEIKTFLDNKGYFNAAIDYTIIPHGKKTKVNYQIYLNRPYNFSKVSYHIEDKRMRKIIVADSLNSLIQSGKQYDVDLLDKERDRIVTLLRNNGYYYFNKDFVSFMADSSNYQIKLELFVGVRDKKNAELFNKVRQRYRINKIYYYMDFNPKQVLNDSSGYYQNFDTVSYRKNIYFLFHKDWFISPKVLQKGNYQLPDSLYNFSLVASTYDYLWKLATYRLINIRFEEDTTHKQFLNCFVELTPMKKYTVSTELEGTNTSGNLGVSASLNAVDRSLLYGAEIFNVNMHGGFQRQTVFKTAETDESIIEYLPFNTIEAGLDMGLKIPKLWFPLNAENFIRKHHPHTVLKASGNYQKRPEYENQIIVGSFGYQWKAGKHILNIFNPLEVNSVYVRNIDEAFSEKINGTYLQNSFSNHMITATNYTF
;
A
#
# COMPACT_ATOMS: atom_id res chain seq x y z
N MET A 1 1.54 -55.97 20.29
CA MET A 1 2.00 -55.26 21.52
C MET A 1 2.56 -53.85 21.26
N VAL A 2 3.13 -53.54 20.09
CA VAL A 2 3.76 -52.24 19.76
C VAL A 2 2.76 -51.09 19.56
N ILE A 3 1.60 -51.36 18.95
CA ILE A 3 0.54 -50.36 18.70
C ILE A 3 -0.06 -49.82 20.02
N TYR A 4 -0.28 -50.69 21.00
CA TYR A 4 -0.78 -50.31 22.33
C TYR A 4 0.21 -49.40 23.08
N ARG A 5 1.52 -49.61 22.90
CA ARG A 5 2.57 -48.74 23.43
C ARG A 5 2.55 -47.36 22.76
N LYS A 6 2.49 -47.29 21.42
CA LYS A 6 2.41 -46.00 20.69
C LYS A 6 1.16 -45.20 21.04
N ILE A 7 -0.01 -45.84 21.13
CA ILE A 7 -1.27 -45.19 21.55
C ILE A 7 -1.17 -44.68 23.00
N LYS A 8 -0.54 -45.45 23.90
CA LYS A 8 -0.33 -45.04 25.29
C LYS A 8 0.60 -43.83 25.42
N TRP A 9 1.65 -43.73 24.60
CA TRP A 9 2.54 -42.55 24.55
C TRP A 9 1.86 -41.33 23.91
N ILE A 10 1.02 -41.51 22.89
CA ILE A 10 0.21 -40.44 22.30
C ILE A 10 -0.82 -39.92 23.32
N LEU A 11 -1.51 -40.82 24.03
CA LEU A 11 -2.45 -40.46 25.09
C LEU A 11 -1.74 -39.79 26.30
N LEU A 12 -0.55 -40.26 26.67
CA LEU A 12 0.27 -39.61 27.72
C LEU A 12 0.79 -38.23 27.30
N ALA A 13 1.10 -38.02 26.02
CA ALA A 13 1.53 -36.73 25.48
C ALA A 13 0.36 -35.75 25.34
N LEU A 14 -0.86 -36.24 25.11
CA LEU A 14 -2.09 -35.45 25.09
C LEU A 14 -2.53 -34.99 26.49
N LEU A 15 -2.23 -35.76 27.53
CA LEU A 15 -2.61 -35.48 28.92
C LEU A 15 -2.12 -34.11 29.44
N PRO A 16 -0.83 -33.72 29.31
CA PRO A 16 -0.36 -32.39 29.70
C PRO A 16 -0.94 -31.28 28.81
N VAL A 17 -1.17 -31.56 27.52
CA VAL A 17 -1.81 -30.59 26.60
C VAL A 17 -3.24 -30.31 27.04
N THR A 18 -4.02 -31.35 27.36
CA THR A 18 -5.40 -31.19 27.90
C THR A 18 -5.42 -30.48 29.26
N ALA A 19 -4.44 -30.74 30.14
CA ALA A 19 -4.33 -30.08 31.44
C ALA A 19 -4.06 -28.56 31.31
N ILE A 20 -3.23 -28.15 30.34
CA ILE A 20 -2.95 -26.74 30.03
C ILE A 20 -4.20 -26.03 29.49
N PHE A 21 -5.04 -26.72 28.71
CA PHE A 21 -6.30 -26.15 28.20
C PHE A 21 -7.37 -25.99 29.29
N SER A 22 -7.44 -26.90 30.28
CA SER A 22 -8.43 -26.83 31.37
C SER A 22 -8.19 -25.74 32.42
N SER A 23 -6.99 -25.16 32.51
CA SER A 23 -6.65 -24.12 33.51
C SER A 23 -6.65 -22.69 32.96
N CYS A 24 -7.12 -22.46 31.73
CA CYS A 24 -7.07 -21.16 31.07
C CYS A 24 -8.17 -20.21 31.59
N ASN A 25 -8.01 -19.70 32.82
CA ASN A 25 -8.86 -18.66 33.36
C ASN A 25 -8.40 -17.27 32.87
N THR A 26 -9.04 -16.75 31.82
CA THR A 26 -8.79 -15.41 31.25
C THR A 26 -9.07 -14.25 32.20
N THR A 27 -9.81 -14.51 33.30
CA THR A 27 -10.18 -13.51 34.31
C THR A 27 -9.35 -13.61 35.59
N ARG A 28 -8.23 -14.35 35.55
CA ARG A 28 -7.41 -14.62 36.74
C ARG A 28 -6.77 -13.36 37.35
N LEU A 29 -6.31 -12.43 36.52
CA LEU A 29 -5.70 -11.16 36.94
C LEU A 29 -6.68 -9.98 36.92
N VAL A 30 -7.99 -10.25 36.79
CA VAL A 30 -9.02 -9.21 36.84
C VAL A 30 -9.37 -8.95 38.30
N PRO A 31 -9.26 -7.69 38.78
CA PRO A 31 -9.62 -7.30 40.15
C PRO A 31 -11.06 -7.70 40.52
N GLU A 32 -11.36 -7.81 41.82
CA GLU A 32 -12.65 -8.35 42.28
C GLU A 32 -13.86 -7.47 41.92
N GLU A 33 -13.68 -6.14 41.90
CA GLU A 33 -14.70 -5.15 41.58
C GLU A 33 -14.69 -4.69 40.11
N GLU A 34 -13.86 -5.33 39.28
CA GLU A 34 -13.71 -4.98 37.88
C GLU A 34 -14.10 -6.13 36.96
N HIS A 35 -14.45 -5.78 35.72
CA HIS A 35 -14.87 -6.75 34.72
C HIS A 35 -13.99 -6.64 33.48
N LEU A 36 -13.52 -7.79 32.98
CA LEU A 36 -12.88 -7.88 31.67
C LEU A 36 -13.88 -7.55 30.57
N LEU A 37 -13.54 -6.62 29.68
CA LEU A 37 -14.31 -6.35 28.48
C LEU A 37 -14.22 -7.54 27.53
N GLN A 38 -15.32 -8.27 27.39
CA GLN A 38 -15.39 -9.47 26.57
C GLN A 38 -15.73 -9.17 25.11
N LYS A 39 -16.68 -8.24 24.89
CA LYS A 39 -17.18 -7.90 23.56
C LYS A 39 -17.94 -6.58 23.57
N ASN A 40 -17.78 -5.78 22.52
CA ASN A 40 -18.73 -4.76 22.11
C ASN A 40 -19.60 -5.34 20.98
N GLN A 41 -20.92 -5.20 21.10
CA GLN A 41 -21.84 -5.55 20.02
C GLN A 41 -22.52 -4.29 19.51
N LEU A 42 -22.37 -4.01 18.23
CA LEU A 42 -23.07 -2.94 17.54
C LEU A 42 -24.25 -3.55 16.80
N LYS A 43 -25.46 -3.01 17.02
CA LYS A 43 -26.64 -3.37 16.25
C LYS A 43 -27.30 -2.11 15.71
N ILE A 44 -27.33 -2.00 14.40
CA ILE A 44 -27.99 -0.89 13.69
C ILE A 44 -29.46 -1.25 13.49
N ILE A 45 -30.35 -0.33 13.82
CA ILE A 45 -31.80 -0.47 13.72
C ILE A 45 -32.30 0.58 12.71
N GLY A 46 -32.82 0.08 11.58
CA GLY A 46 -33.23 0.87 10.43
C GLY A 46 -32.56 0.38 9.14
N LYS A 47 -33.09 0.80 7.99
CA LYS A 47 -32.46 0.57 6.69
C LYS A 47 -31.51 1.72 6.38
N SER A 48 -30.23 1.43 6.15
CA SER A 48 -29.26 2.39 5.64
C SER A 48 -28.08 1.66 4.99
N ASP A 49 -27.22 2.44 4.33
CA ASP A 49 -25.95 1.97 3.77
C ASP A 49 -24.84 1.88 4.83
N ILE A 50 -25.08 2.34 6.08
CA ILE A 50 -24.09 2.30 7.16
C ILE A 50 -23.98 0.87 7.69
N LYS A 51 -22.77 0.34 7.70
CA LYS A 51 -22.44 -0.98 8.25
C LYS A 51 -21.89 -0.85 9.66
N THR A 52 -21.92 -1.96 10.41
CA THR A 52 -21.30 -2.02 11.74
C THR A 52 -19.81 -1.72 11.69
N ASP A 53 -19.15 -2.14 10.61
CA ASP A 53 -17.71 -1.97 10.40
C ASP A 53 -17.33 -0.50 10.25
N ASP A 54 -18.24 0.34 9.73
CA ASP A 54 -18.05 1.79 9.66
C ASP A 54 -18.03 2.42 11.06
N LEU A 55 -18.61 1.75 12.07
CA LEU A 55 -18.76 2.25 13.43
C LEU A 55 -17.68 1.73 14.39
N GLU A 56 -17.02 0.62 14.06
CA GLU A 56 -15.98 0.02 14.90
C GLU A 56 -14.82 0.96 15.24
N PRO A 57 -14.32 1.82 14.33
CA PRO A 57 -13.25 2.78 14.64
C PRO A 57 -13.61 3.80 15.73
N TYR A 58 -14.89 4.00 16.03
CA TYR A 58 -15.38 4.94 17.05
C TYR A 58 -15.58 4.28 18.43
N LEU A 59 -15.25 3.00 18.57
CA LEU A 59 -15.23 2.31 19.86
C LEU A 59 -13.99 2.74 20.65
N GLN A 60 -14.20 3.32 21.84
CA GLN A 60 -13.10 3.80 22.68
C GLN A 60 -12.43 2.70 23.54
N GLN A 61 -12.96 1.49 23.49
CA GLN A 61 -12.42 0.32 24.18
C GLN A 61 -12.67 -0.90 23.31
N HIS A 62 -11.64 -1.72 23.09
CA HIS A 62 -11.72 -2.97 22.35
C HIS A 62 -11.36 -4.13 23.28
N PRO A 63 -12.04 -5.29 23.17
CA PRO A 63 -11.62 -6.47 23.92
C PRO A 63 -10.21 -6.90 23.48
N ASN A 64 -9.52 -7.65 24.34
CA ASN A 64 -8.23 -8.25 23.99
C ASN A 64 -8.27 -9.01 22.67
N THR A 65 -7.14 -9.01 21.95
CA THR A 65 -7.06 -9.63 20.64
C THR A 65 -7.28 -11.14 20.73
N LYS A 66 -7.97 -11.67 19.71
CA LYS A 66 -8.23 -13.12 19.59
C LYS A 66 -7.48 -13.67 18.41
N THR A 67 -6.62 -14.65 18.67
CA THR A 67 -5.96 -15.45 17.64
C THR A 67 -6.96 -16.44 17.06
N ALA A 68 -7.01 -16.51 15.73
CA ALA A 68 -7.97 -17.33 14.98
C ALA A 68 -9.43 -17.11 15.40
N VAL A 69 -9.80 -15.87 15.78
CA VAL A 69 -11.17 -15.42 16.16
C VAL A 69 -11.73 -16.03 17.45
N ILE A 70 -11.18 -17.16 17.91
CA ILE A 70 -11.77 -17.99 18.97
C ILE A 70 -11.02 -17.83 20.29
N PHE A 71 -9.68 -17.70 20.25
CA PHE A 71 -8.85 -17.84 21.45
C PHE A 71 -8.08 -16.55 21.81
N PRO A 72 -8.24 -15.99 23.03
CA PRO A 72 -7.48 -14.82 23.48
C PRO A 72 -6.06 -15.23 23.93
N PHE A 73 -5.23 -15.62 22.96
CA PHE A 73 -3.88 -16.14 23.18
C PHE A 73 -3.00 -15.15 23.96
N HIS A 74 -2.93 -13.90 23.50
CA HIS A 74 -2.07 -12.86 24.07
C HIS A 74 -2.43 -12.56 25.54
N LEU A 75 -3.73 -12.48 25.86
CA LEU A 75 -4.20 -12.34 27.23
C LEU A 75 -3.87 -13.57 28.09
N THR A 76 -3.90 -14.77 27.50
CA THR A 76 -3.56 -16.01 28.21
C THR A 76 -2.07 -16.05 28.54
N VAL A 77 -1.21 -15.66 27.58
CA VAL A 77 0.24 -15.55 27.81
C VAL A 77 0.54 -14.55 28.92
N TYR A 78 -0.10 -13.38 28.91
CA TYR A 78 0.04 -12.38 29.96
C TYR A 78 -0.40 -12.89 31.34
N ASN A 79 -1.55 -13.55 31.43
CA ASN A 79 -2.05 -14.14 32.68
C ASN A 79 -1.11 -15.24 33.21
N LEU A 80 -0.48 -16.01 32.33
CA LEU A 80 0.48 -17.05 32.71
C LEU A 80 1.82 -16.47 33.16
N SER A 81 2.29 -15.40 32.53
CA SER A 81 3.55 -14.75 32.90
C SER A 81 3.43 -13.99 34.23
N HIS A 82 2.34 -13.27 34.46
CA HIS A 82 2.18 -12.39 35.63
C HIS A 82 1.45 -13.02 36.83
N SER A 83 1.08 -14.30 36.75
CA SER A 83 0.40 -14.98 37.86
C SER A 83 1.27 -16.01 38.60
N GLY A 84 1.30 -15.93 39.93
CA GLY A 84 1.99 -16.87 40.82
C GLY A 84 3.45 -16.52 41.09
N LYS A 85 4.14 -17.32 41.92
CA LYS A 85 5.54 -17.11 42.30
C LYS A 85 6.50 -17.42 41.14
N GLU A 86 7.65 -16.74 41.15
CA GLU A 86 8.73 -17.05 40.21
C GLU A 86 9.24 -18.49 40.38
N THR A 87 9.22 -19.27 39.30
CA THR A 87 9.72 -20.65 39.28
C THR A 87 10.82 -20.83 38.24
N LYS A 88 11.79 -21.71 38.54
CA LYS A 88 12.89 -22.06 37.62
C LYS A 88 12.38 -22.57 36.26
N LEU A 89 11.24 -23.27 36.25
CA LEU A 89 10.58 -23.77 35.04
C LEU A 89 10.07 -22.63 34.13
N LYS A 90 9.33 -21.65 34.68
CA LYS A 90 8.86 -20.49 33.89
C LYS A 90 10.01 -19.66 33.31
N LYS A 91 11.12 -19.58 34.05
CA LYS A 91 12.36 -18.92 33.59
C LYS A 91 13.06 -19.72 32.49
N PHE A 92 13.15 -21.04 32.63
CA PHE A 92 13.74 -21.95 31.64
C PHE A 92 12.97 -21.92 30.29
N PHE A 93 11.64 -21.93 30.33
CA PHE A 93 10.80 -21.84 29.13
C PHE A 93 10.54 -20.41 28.62
N GLY A 94 11.20 -19.39 29.19
CA GLY A 94 11.10 -18.01 28.71
C GLY A 94 9.71 -17.35 28.84
N VAL A 95 8.83 -17.88 29.69
CA VAL A 95 7.41 -17.47 29.78
C VAL A 95 7.24 -15.99 30.13
N TYR A 96 8.13 -15.41 30.94
CA TYR A 96 8.09 -13.98 31.30
C TYR A 96 8.45 -13.08 30.12
N LYS A 97 9.52 -13.41 29.39
CA LYS A 97 9.92 -12.68 28.19
C LYS A 97 8.83 -12.77 27.12
N MET A 98 8.17 -13.91 26.98
CA MET A 98 7.00 -14.04 26.12
C MET A 98 5.85 -13.14 26.60
N GLY A 99 5.57 -13.07 27.90
CA GLY A 99 4.61 -12.13 28.47
C GLY A 99 4.88 -10.66 28.13
N GLU A 100 6.13 -10.22 28.17
CA GLU A 100 6.54 -8.85 27.84
C GLU A 100 6.47 -8.55 26.34
N ILE A 101 6.82 -9.52 25.49
CA ILE A 101 6.91 -9.32 24.03
C ILE A 101 5.55 -9.51 23.35
N ILE A 102 4.76 -10.50 23.79
CA ILE A 102 3.52 -10.92 23.11
C ILE A 102 2.31 -10.99 24.05
N GLY A 103 2.43 -10.67 25.33
CA GLY A 103 1.29 -10.67 26.26
C GLY A 103 0.46 -9.38 26.19
N GLU A 104 -0.85 -9.49 26.33
CA GLU A 104 -1.75 -8.33 26.48
C GLU A 104 -2.37 -8.32 27.88
N GLU A 105 -2.32 -7.17 28.54
CA GLU A 105 -2.99 -6.98 29.83
C GLU A 105 -4.53 -7.08 29.70
N PRO A 106 -5.24 -7.52 30.76
CA PRO A 106 -6.70 -7.54 30.78
C PRO A 106 -7.29 -6.18 30.43
N VAL A 107 -8.06 -6.08 29.33
CA VAL A 107 -8.78 -4.83 29.04
C VAL A 107 -10.01 -4.75 29.93
N LEU A 108 -9.96 -3.84 30.89
CA LEU A 108 -11.03 -3.63 31.86
C LEU A 108 -12.14 -2.77 31.28
N PHE A 109 -13.38 -3.16 31.54
CA PHE A 109 -14.56 -2.42 31.13
C PHE A 109 -14.60 -1.05 31.82
N SER A 110 -14.76 0.01 31.01
CA SER A 110 -14.95 1.37 31.52
C SER A 110 -16.26 1.98 31.05
N LYS A 111 -17.12 2.35 32.00
CA LYS A 111 -18.36 3.09 31.73
C LYS A 111 -18.10 4.46 31.10
N SER A 112 -16.99 5.12 31.43
CA SER A 112 -16.61 6.41 30.84
C SER A 112 -16.28 6.26 29.34
N LYS A 113 -15.51 5.23 28.97
CA LYS A 113 -15.20 4.91 27.57
C LYS A 113 -16.45 4.53 26.78
N THR A 114 -17.43 3.86 27.39
CA THR A 114 -18.76 3.63 26.78
C THR A 114 -19.49 4.93 26.46
N LYS A 115 -19.51 5.90 27.38
CA LYS A 115 -20.13 7.21 27.11
C LYS A 115 -19.42 7.97 25.99
N LYS A 116 -18.08 7.90 25.96
CA LYS A 116 -17.28 8.53 24.90
C LYS A 116 -17.54 7.89 23.53
N THR A 117 -17.63 6.55 23.49
CA THR A 117 -18.01 5.78 22.30
C THR A 117 -19.36 6.23 21.75
N ILE A 118 -20.37 6.40 22.61
CA ILE A 118 -21.69 6.89 22.20
C ILE A 118 -21.58 8.28 21.57
N LYS A 119 -20.80 9.18 22.18
CA LYS A 119 -20.59 10.53 21.64
C LYS A 119 -19.93 10.49 20.27
N GLU A 120 -18.89 9.68 20.08
CA GLU A 120 -18.17 9.59 18.80
C GLU A 120 -19.02 8.96 17.69
N ILE A 121 -19.72 7.86 17.97
CA ILE A 121 -20.69 7.27 17.04
C ILE A 121 -21.78 8.29 16.70
N LYS A 122 -22.28 9.04 17.70
CA LYS A 122 -23.27 10.09 17.48
C LYS A 122 -22.74 11.18 16.54
N THR A 123 -21.52 11.68 16.77
CA THR A 123 -20.86 12.65 15.89
C THR A 123 -20.68 12.11 14.46
N PHE A 124 -20.30 10.84 14.31
CA PHE A 124 -20.23 10.21 12.99
C PHE A 124 -21.59 10.19 12.29
N LEU A 125 -22.64 9.77 13.00
CA LEU A 125 -24.00 9.71 12.46
C LEU A 125 -24.53 11.10 12.08
N ASP A 126 -24.23 12.11 12.89
CA ASP A 126 -24.55 13.50 12.60
C ASP A 126 -23.82 13.96 11.31
N ASN A 127 -22.54 13.61 11.16
CA ASN A 127 -21.79 13.89 9.92
C ASN A 127 -22.36 13.16 8.69
N LYS A 128 -23.03 12.02 8.89
CA LYS A 128 -23.79 11.29 7.86
C LYS A 128 -25.25 11.74 7.71
N GLY A 129 -25.67 12.83 8.37
CA GLY A 129 -27.01 13.40 8.22
C GLY A 129 -28.10 12.76 9.09
N TYR A 130 -27.75 11.89 10.03
CA TYR A 130 -28.67 11.30 11.00
C TYR A 130 -28.70 12.09 12.31
N PHE A 131 -29.02 13.39 12.24
CA PHE A 131 -29.00 14.30 13.40
C PHE A 131 -29.89 13.86 14.57
N ASN A 132 -30.95 13.11 14.27
CA ASN A 132 -31.89 12.61 15.27
C ASN A 132 -31.60 11.15 15.66
N ALA A 133 -30.45 10.57 15.30
CA ALA A 133 -30.08 9.23 15.72
C ALA A 133 -30.00 9.13 17.25
N ALA A 134 -30.50 8.03 17.80
CA ALA A 134 -30.41 7.69 19.21
C ALA A 134 -29.57 6.43 19.38
N ILE A 135 -28.77 6.37 20.45
CA ILE A 135 -27.90 5.23 20.73
C ILE A 135 -28.14 4.82 22.16
N ASP A 136 -28.78 3.66 22.33
CA ASP A 136 -28.94 3.02 23.62
C ASP A 136 -27.81 2.03 23.83
N TYR A 137 -27.49 1.77 25.10
CA TYR A 137 -26.53 0.75 25.46
C TYR A 137 -27.00 -0.05 26.66
N THR A 138 -26.70 -1.34 26.64
CA THR A 138 -26.91 -2.24 27.77
C THR A 138 -25.59 -2.89 28.15
N ILE A 139 -25.30 -2.89 29.45
CA ILE A 139 -24.12 -3.54 30.02
C ILE A 139 -24.61 -4.87 30.58
N ILE A 140 -24.09 -5.97 30.04
CA ILE A 140 -24.46 -7.32 30.43
C ILE A 140 -23.25 -7.94 31.14
N PRO A 141 -23.24 -7.95 32.49
CA PRO A 141 -22.22 -8.67 33.25
C PRO A 141 -22.48 -10.18 33.18
N HIS A 142 -21.40 -10.95 33.09
CA HIS A 142 -21.42 -12.41 33.14
C HIS A 142 -20.17 -12.89 33.88
N GLY A 143 -20.30 -13.12 35.19
CA GLY A 143 -19.15 -13.31 36.08
C GLY A 143 -18.21 -12.09 36.04
N LYS A 144 -16.90 -12.32 36.02
CA LYS A 144 -15.86 -11.27 35.90
C LYS A 144 -15.69 -10.71 34.47
N LYS A 145 -16.66 -10.93 33.60
CA LYS A 145 -16.65 -10.44 32.22
C LYS A 145 -17.85 -9.54 31.98
N THR A 146 -17.66 -8.55 31.11
CA THR A 146 -18.72 -7.63 30.71
C THR A 146 -18.81 -7.53 29.21
N LYS A 147 -20.04 -7.59 28.72
CA LYS A 147 -20.39 -7.36 27.33
C LYS A 147 -21.20 -6.07 27.23
N VAL A 148 -20.85 -5.22 26.26
CA VAL A 148 -21.58 -3.97 26.01
C VAL A 148 -22.31 -4.10 24.68
N ASN A 149 -23.64 -3.98 24.71
CA ASN A 149 -24.46 -3.97 23.51
C ASN A 149 -24.92 -2.55 23.24
N TYR A 150 -24.62 -2.02 22.06
CA TYR A 150 -25.09 -0.74 21.57
C TYR A 150 -26.20 -0.96 20.54
N GLN A 151 -27.35 -0.36 20.78
CA GLN A 151 -28.49 -0.34 19.85
C GLN A 151 -28.58 1.05 19.24
N ILE A 152 -28.32 1.13 17.94
CA ILE A 152 -28.19 2.38 17.20
C ILE A 152 -29.44 2.56 16.36
N TYR A 153 -30.29 3.50 16.75
CA TYR A 153 -31.49 3.90 16.05
C TYR A 153 -31.16 5.08 15.15
N LEU A 154 -31.06 4.83 13.84
CA LEU A 154 -30.64 5.88 12.89
C LEU A 154 -31.66 7.01 12.74
N ASN A 155 -32.96 6.66 12.82
CA ASN A 155 -34.07 7.55 12.49
C ASN A 155 -33.96 8.14 11.07
N ARG A 156 -34.81 9.13 10.73
CA ARG A 156 -34.88 9.69 9.38
C ARG A 156 -33.65 10.57 9.08
N PRO A 157 -32.93 10.34 7.96
CA PRO A 157 -31.82 11.20 7.55
C PRO A 157 -32.30 12.55 7.03
N TYR A 158 -31.41 13.55 7.11
CA TYR A 158 -31.62 14.87 6.55
C TYR A 158 -31.13 14.92 5.10
N ASN A 159 -31.93 15.50 4.22
CA ASN A 159 -31.60 15.65 2.81
C ASN A 159 -31.49 17.13 2.42
N PHE A 160 -30.68 17.43 1.41
CA PHE A 160 -30.63 18.77 0.84
C PHE A 160 -31.94 19.10 0.13
N SER A 161 -32.63 20.14 0.56
CA SER A 161 -33.83 20.66 -0.12
C SER A 161 -33.47 21.64 -1.23
N LYS A 162 -32.48 22.50 -0.97
CA LYS A 162 -32.00 23.52 -1.90
C LYS A 162 -30.51 23.71 -1.71
N VAL A 163 -29.79 23.87 -2.81
CA VAL A 163 -28.37 24.22 -2.83
C VAL A 163 -28.24 25.54 -3.61
N SER A 164 -27.71 26.57 -2.97
CA SER A 164 -27.44 27.87 -3.58
C SER A 164 -25.95 28.21 -3.56
N TYR A 165 -25.51 29.00 -4.54
CA TYR A 165 -24.11 29.37 -4.71
C TYR A 165 -23.94 30.87 -4.55
N HIS A 166 -23.13 31.28 -3.58
CA HIS A 166 -22.65 32.64 -3.40
C HIS A 166 -21.18 32.71 -3.80
N ILE A 167 -20.91 33.09 -5.06
CA ILE A 167 -19.54 33.17 -5.60
C ILE A 167 -19.20 34.63 -5.84
N GLU A 168 -18.24 35.19 -5.10
CA GLU A 168 -17.93 36.62 -5.16
C GLU A 168 -17.36 37.05 -6.51
N ASP A 169 -16.42 36.27 -7.06
CA ASP A 169 -15.72 36.61 -8.30
C ASP A 169 -16.50 36.16 -9.55
N LYS A 170 -16.77 37.11 -10.46
CA LYS A 170 -17.53 36.86 -11.70
C LYS A 170 -16.86 35.83 -12.63
N ARG A 171 -15.52 35.77 -12.66
CA ARG A 171 -14.79 34.81 -13.52
C ARG A 171 -14.84 33.41 -12.94
N MET A 172 -14.62 33.27 -11.62
CA MET A 172 -14.79 31.99 -10.93
C MET A 172 -16.23 31.48 -11.05
N ARG A 173 -17.23 32.36 -10.93
CA ARG A 173 -18.64 32.00 -11.09
C ARG A 173 -18.92 31.37 -12.44
N LYS A 174 -18.41 31.95 -13.54
CA LYS A 174 -18.58 31.37 -14.88
C LYS A 174 -18.01 29.95 -14.98
N ILE A 175 -16.85 29.71 -14.38
CA ILE A 175 -16.18 28.40 -14.39
C ILE A 175 -16.97 27.38 -13.57
N ILE A 176 -17.36 27.73 -12.34
CA ILE A 176 -18.07 26.82 -11.43
C ILE A 176 -19.46 26.47 -11.95
N VAL A 177 -20.21 27.46 -12.46
CA VAL A 177 -21.57 27.24 -12.98
C VAL A 177 -21.54 26.38 -14.24
N ALA A 178 -20.54 26.54 -15.12
CA ALA A 178 -20.36 25.70 -16.29
C ALA A 178 -20.08 24.22 -15.92
N ASP A 179 -19.49 23.96 -14.76
CA ASP A 179 -19.19 22.61 -14.24
C ASP A 179 -20.24 22.12 -13.21
N SER A 180 -21.43 22.73 -13.19
CA SER A 180 -22.48 22.43 -12.20
C SER A 180 -23.04 21.01 -12.33
N LEU A 181 -23.04 20.42 -13.53
CA LEU A 181 -23.49 19.03 -13.77
C LEU A 181 -22.63 18.00 -13.02
N ASN A 182 -21.36 18.29 -12.77
CA ASN A 182 -20.43 17.43 -12.05
C ASN A 182 -20.48 17.64 -10.52
N SER A 183 -21.37 18.50 -10.02
CA SER A 183 -21.50 18.76 -8.59
C SER A 183 -21.96 17.50 -7.84
N LEU A 184 -21.26 17.21 -6.74
CA LEU A 184 -21.58 16.08 -5.89
C LEU A 184 -22.80 16.36 -5.01
N ILE A 185 -23.04 17.63 -4.68
CA ILE A 185 -24.18 18.13 -3.90
C ILE A 185 -25.35 18.47 -4.82
N GLN A 186 -26.52 17.92 -4.56
CA GLN A 186 -27.74 18.19 -5.33
C GLN A 186 -28.95 18.12 -4.40
N SER A 187 -30.04 18.81 -4.77
CA SER A 187 -31.32 18.66 -4.08
C SER A 187 -31.78 17.21 -4.11
N GLY A 188 -32.36 16.75 -3.01
CA GLY A 188 -32.79 15.36 -2.79
C GLY A 188 -31.72 14.44 -2.21
N LYS A 189 -30.42 14.73 -2.37
CA LYS A 189 -29.35 13.90 -1.79
C LYS A 189 -29.27 14.04 -0.27
N GLN A 190 -28.85 12.96 0.40
CA GLN A 190 -28.61 12.95 1.83
C GLN A 190 -27.44 13.86 2.21
N TYR A 191 -27.56 14.52 3.37
CA TYR A 191 -26.47 15.27 3.96
C TYR A 191 -25.32 14.35 4.36
N ASP A 192 -24.12 14.64 3.87
CA ASP A 192 -22.91 13.95 4.26
C ASP A 192 -21.74 14.95 4.23
N VAL A 193 -21.07 15.11 5.37
CA VAL A 193 -19.91 16.01 5.51
C VAL A 193 -18.76 15.58 4.61
N ASP A 194 -18.55 14.28 4.39
CA ASP A 194 -17.51 13.78 3.49
C ASP A 194 -17.83 14.15 2.03
N LEU A 195 -19.12 14.17 1.68
CA LEU A 195 -19.57 14.61 0.36
C LEU A 195 -19.38 16.12 0.20
N LEU A 196 -19.65 16.92 1.24
CA LEU A 196 -19.38 18.36 1.25
C LEU A 196 -17.87 18.63 1.09
N ASP A 197 -17.00 17.90 1.78
CA ASP A 197 -15.57 18.10 1.66
C ASP A 197 -15.02 17.69 0.27
N LYS A 198 -15.53 16.59 -0.31
CA LYS A 198 -15.22 16.21 -1.70
C LYS A 198 -15.68 17.27 -2.71
N GLU A 199 -16.81 17.94 -2.46
CA GLU A 199 -17.25 19.05 -3.30
C GLU A 199 -16.30 20.26 -3.18
N ARG A 200 -15.77 20.55 -1.98
CA ARG A 200 -14.72 21.57 -1.80
C ARG A 200 -13.47 21.21 -2.60
N ASP A 201 -13.02 19.96 -2.51
CA ASP A 201 -11.89 19.46 -3.30
C ASP A 201 -12.11 19.61 -4.80
N ARG A 202 -13.31 19.25 -5.29
CA ARG A 202 -13.68 19.38 -6.69
C ARG A 202 -13.59 20.83 -7.17
N ILE A 203 -14.16 21.77 -6.42
CA ILE A 203 -14.13 23.20 -6.76
C ILE A 203 -12.72 23.76 -6.72
N VAL A 204 -11.94 23.43 -5.69
CA VAL A 204 -10.53 23.82 -5.59
C VAL A 204 -9.74 23.28 -6.78
N THR A 205 -9.90 22.00 -7.11
CA THR A 205 -9.23 21.38 -8.26
C THR A 205 -9.63 22.05 -9.57
N LEU A 206 -10.94 22.32 -9.77
CA LEU A 206 -11.46 23.00 -10.96
C LEU A 206 -10.84 24.38 -11.12
N LEU A 207 -10.82 25.20 -10.08
CA LEU A 207 -10.26 26.55 -10.13
C LEU A 207 -8.73 26.51 -10.29
N ARG A 208 -8.02 25.66 -9.54
CA ARG A 208 -6.57 25.51 -9.69
C ARG A 208 -6.17 25.01 -11.07
N ASN A 209 -6.97 24.14 -11.70
CA ASN A 209 -6.78 23.72 -13.10
C ASN A 209 -7.02 24.85 -14.12
N ASN A 210 -7.67 25.94 -13.70
CA ASN A 210 -7.94 27.12 -14.51
C ASN A 210 -6.99 28.30 -14.20
N GLY A 211 -5.90 28.06 -13.47
CA GLY A 211 -4.85 29.04 -13.20
C GLY A 211 -4.91 29.72 -11.84
N TYR A 212 -5.89 29.44 -10.99
CA TYR A 212 -6.00 30.07 -9.66
C TYR A 212 -5.07 29.41 -8.63
N TYR A 213 -3.76 29.68 -8.73
CA TYR A 213 -2.71 29.00 -7.98
C TYR A 213 -2.90 29.03 -6.45
N TYR A 214 -3.22 30.21 -5.90
CA TYR A 214 -3.42 30.43 -4.46
C TYR A 214 -4.77 29.97 -3.91
N PHE A 215 -5.66 29.47 -4.76
CA PHE A 215 -7.00 29.05 -4.32
C PHE A 215 -6.93 27.71 -3.57
N ASN A 216 -7.46 27.66 -2.36
CA ASN A 216 -7.48 26.48 -1.49
C ASN A 216 -8.87 26.27 -0.86
N LYS A 217 -9.00 25.24 -0.01
CA LYS A 217 -10.29 24.87 0.62
C LYS A 217 -10.83 25.93 1.56
N ASP A 218 -10.00 26.79 2.14
CA ASP A 218 -10.43 27.79 3.13
C ASP A 218 -11.34 28.86 2.51
N PHE A 219 -11.25 29.04 1.19
CA PHE A 219 -12.12 29.93 0.42
C PHE A 219 -13.42 29.28 -0.05
N VAL A 220 -13.68 28.03 0.35
CA VAL A 220 -14.91 27.29 0.04
C VAL A 220 -15.56 26.86 1.34
N SER A 221 -16.74 27.40 1.61
CA SER A 221 -17.42 27.23 2.90
C SER A 221 -18.91 27.05 2.72
N PHE A 222 -19.55 26.36 3.68
CA PHE A 222 -20.98 26.08 3.64
C PHE A 222 -21.68 26.75 4.81
N MET A 223 -22.91 27.19 4.57
CA MET A 223 -23.90 27.51 5.59
C MET A 223 -25.09 26.58 5.39
N ALA A 224 -25.53 25.93 6.47
CA ALA A 224 -26.57 24.92 6.41
C ALA A 224 -27.67 25.26 7.41
N ASP A 225 -28.86 25.55 6.90
CA ASP A 225 -30.06 25.77 7.71
C ASP A 225 -30.91 24.51 7.69
N SER A 226 -31.14 23.92 8.86
CA SER A 226 -31.91 22.68 9.00
C SER A 226 -33.33 22.93 9.50
N SER A 227 -34.33 22.31 8.86
CA SER A 227 -35.74 22.36 9.25
C SER A 227 -36.46 21.11 8.74
N ASN A 228 -37.28 20.47 9.57
CA ASN A 228 -38.12 19.32 9.19
C ASN A 228 -37.41 18.24 8.32
N TYR A 229 -36.25 17.75 8.77
CA TYR A 229 -35.43 16.75 8.05
C TYR A 229 -34.91 17.21 6.67
N GLN A 230 -34.91 18.51 6.43
CA GLN A 230 -34.41 19.14 5.22
C GLN A 230 -33.34 20.18 5.54
N ILE A 231 -32.35 20.30 4.65
CA ILE A 231 -31.27 21.26 4.78
C ILE A 231 -31.30 22.19 3.58
N LYS A 232 -31.29 23.50 3.82
CA LYS A 232 -30.98 24.51 2.81
C LYS A 232 -29.49 24.81 2.92
N LEU A 233 -28.74 24.51 1.87
CA LEU A 233 -27.29 24.66 1.84
C LEU A 233 -26.93 25.86 0.98
N GLU A 234 -26.19 26.82 1.55
CA GLU A 234 -25.56 27.90 0.82
C GLU A 234 -24.04 27.68 0.78
N LEU A 235 -23.51 27.53 -0.43
CA LEU A 235 -22.08 27.44 -0.67
C LEU A 235 -21.51 28.83 -0.95
N PHE A 236 -20.62 29.30 -0.09
CA PHE A 236 -19.85 30.51 -0.28
C PHE A 236 -18.46 30.19 -0.86
N VAL A 237 -18.12 30.84 -1.97
CA VAL A 237 -16.82 30.75 -2.65
C VAL A 237 -16.23 32.15 -2.77
N GLY A 238 -15.19 32.42 -1.99
CA GLY A 238 -14.57 33.75 -1.92
C GLY A 238 -13.70 33.94 -0.69
N VAL A 239 -13.16 35.14 -0.54
CA VAL A 239 -12.29 35.51 0.58
C VAL A 239 -13.13 36.26 1.61
N ARG A 240 -13.35 35.63 2.77
CA ARG A 240 -14.17 36.22 3.85
C ARG A 240 -13.50 37.44 4.48
N ASP A 241 -12.20 37.34 4.77
CA ASP A 241 -11.44 38.46 5.34
C ASP A 241 -10.79 39.32 4.24
N LYS A 242 -11.42 40.45 3.97
CA LYS A 242 -10.99 41.41 2.94
C LYS A 242 -9.94 42.41 3.46
N LYS A 243 -9.56 42.34 4.74
CA LYS A 243 -8.54 43.24 5.31
C LYS A 243 -7.16 42.97 4.74
N ASN A 244 -6.85 41.71 4.41
CA ASN A 244 -5.64 41.36 3.70
C ASN A 244 -5.84 41.54 2.18
N ALA A 245 -5.59 42.78 1.71
CA ALA A 245 -5.75 43.14 0.30
C ALA A 245 -4.82 42.34 -0.64
N GLU A 246 -3.64 41.93 -0.18
CA GLU A 246 -2.71 41.12 -0.96
C GLU A 246 -3.29 39.73 -1.21
N LEU A 247 -3.70 39.03 -0.16
CA LEU A 247 -4.32 37.71 -0.25
C LEU A 247 -5.61 37.78 -1.09
N PHE A 248 -6.45 38.78 -0.84
CA PHE A 248 -7.68 39.02 -1.59
C PHE A 248 -7.44 39.12 -3.09
N ASN A 249 -6.37 39.81 -3.51
CA ASN A 249 -6.01 39.94 -4.91
C ASN A 249 -5.39 38.66 -5.46
N LYS A 250 -4.43 38.04 -4.77
CA LYS A 250 -3.73 36.83 -5.22
C LYS A 250 -4.67 35.65 -5.48
N VAL A 251 -5.63 35.42 -4.59
CA VAL A 251 -6.61 34.32 -4.71
C VAL A 251 -7.50 34.47 -5.96
N ARG A 252 -7.72 35.70 -6.42
CA ARG A 252 -8.60 36.01 -7.57
C ARG A 252 -7.86 36.11 -8.90
N GLN A 253 -6.53 36.02 -8.88
CA GLN A 253 -5.70 36.11 -10.08
C GLN A 253 -5.45 34.73 -10.70
N ARG A 254 -5.28 34.72 -12.02
CA ARG A 254 -4.89 33.54 -12.78
C ARG A 254 -3.41 33.65 -13.09
N TYR A 255 -2.68 32.59 -12.84
CA TYR A 255 -1.25 32.52 -13.03
C TYR A 255 -0.92 31.67 -14.26
N ARG A 256 0.11 32.10 -14.99
CA ARG A 256 0.74 31.35 -16.08
C ARG A 256 2.13 30.88 -15.66
N ILE A 257 2.64 29.86 -16.33
CA ILE A 257 4.00 29.40 -16.08
C ILE A 257 4.96 30.16 -16.97
N ASN A 258 5.98 30.79 -16.39
CA ASN A 258 7.04 31.44 -17.16
C ASN A 258 8.13 30.42 -17.49
N LYS A 259 8.97 30.09 -16.51
CA LYS A 259 10.12 29.19 -16.69
C LYS A 259 9.96 27.92 -15.86
N ILE A 260 10.53 26.84 -16.36
CA ILE A 260 10.57 25.54 -15.68
C ILE A 260 12.02 25.13 -15.52
N TYR A 261 12.43 24.91 -14.28
CA TYR A 261 13.78 24.54 -13.88
C TYR A 261 13.76 23.14 -13.31
N TYR A 262 14.56 22.23 -13.86
CA TYR A 262 14.76 20.87 -13.35
C TYR A 262 16.12 20.78 -12.66
N TYR A 263 16.15 20.70 -11.33
CA TYR A 263 17.37 20.41 -10.57
C TYR A 263 17.53 18.90 -10.48
N MET A 264 18.43 18.34 -11.30
CA MET A 264 18.50 16.89 -11.56
C MET A 264 19.21 16.09 -10.46
N ASP A 265 20.04 16.76 -9.65
CA ASP A 265 20.83 16.19 -8.56
C ASP A 265 20.63 16.97 -7.25
N PHE A 266 19.39 17.42 -7.01
CA PHE A 266 19.01 18.21 -5.84
C PHE A 266 19.31 17.47 -4.52
N ASN A 267 20.05 18.14 -3.63
CA ASN A 267 20.43 17.62 -2.33
C ASN A 267 19.88 18.52 -1.21
N PRO A 268 18.78 18.11 -0.54
CA PRO A 268 18.15 18.94 0.48
C PRO A 268 19.07 19.25 1.66
N LYS A 269 20.04 18.37 1.98
CA LYS A 269 20.97 18.60 3.11
C LYS A 269 21.94 19.74 2.82
N GLN A 270 22.36 19.92 1.56
CA GLN A 270 23.29 20.98 1.19
C GLN A 270 22.59 22.35 1.20
N VAL A 271 21.35 22.42 0.73
CA VAL A 271 20.54 23.65 0.75
C VAL A 271 20.30 24.18 2.16
N LEU A 272 20.16 23.29 3.14
CA LEU A 272 20.02 23.68 4.55
C LEU A 272 21.26 24.36 5.11
N ASN A 273 22.45 24.03 4.60
CA ASN A 273 23.72 24.58 5.06
C ASN A 273 24.11 25.86 4.32
N ASP A 274 23.83 25.94 3.01
CA ASP A 274 24.07 27.13 2.18
C ASP A 274 23.00 27.22 1.09
N SER A 275 21.93 27.97 1.36
CA SER A 275 20.83 28.10 0.40
C SER A 275 21.20 28.96 -0.81
N SER A 276 22.03 29.98 -0.64
CA SER A 276 22.31 30.98 -1.68
C SER A 276 23.41 30.54 -2.65
N GLY A 277 24.49 29.95 -2.14
CA GLY A 277 25.59 29.45 -2.97
C GLY A 277 25.23 28.14 -3.69
N TYR A 278 24.35 27.32 -3.11
CA TYR A 278 23.96 26.04 -3.70
C TYR A 278 23.40 26.16 -5.12
N TYR A 279 22.45 27.08 -5.34
CA TYR A 279 21.81 27.23 -6.65
C TYR A 279 22.70 27.89 -7.72
N GLN A 280 23.85 28.46 -7.35
CA GLN A 280 24.78 29.08 -8.30
C GLN A 280 25.78 28.10 -8.91
N ASN A 281 25.96 26.93 -8.30
CA ASN A 281 26.98 25.95 -8.67
C ASN A 281 26.52 24.91 -9.72
N PHE A 282 25.34 25.11 -10.31
CA PHE A 282 24.79 24.22 -11.32
C PHE A 282 25.18 24.67 -12.73
N ASP A 283 25.59 23.73 -13.57
CA ASP A 283 25.62 23.92 -15.01
C ASP A 283 24.19 23.78 -15.57
N THR A 284 23.89 24.50 -16.65
CA THR A 284 22.54 24.64 -17.19
C THR A 284 22.48 24.24 -18.66
N VAL A 285 21.67 23.24 -18.97
CA VAL A 285 21.30 22.88 -20.35
C VAL A 285 19.92 23.43 -20.67
N SER A 286 19.85 24.26 -21.70
CA SER A 286 18.59 24.70 -22.30
C SER A 286 18.14 23.69 -23.34
N TYR A 287 16.91 23.19 -23.23
CA TYR A 287 16.36 22.19 -24.17
C TYR A 287 15.30 22.78 -25.11
N ARG A 288 14.48 23.71 -24.60
CA ARG A 288 13.44 24.47 -25.32
C ARG A 288 13.31 25.85 -24.67
N LYS A 289 12.62 26.79 -25.34
CA LYS A 289 12.32 28.11 -24.77
C LYS A 289 11.70 27.94 -23.36
N ASN A 290 12.33 28.55 -22.36
CA ASN A 290 11.91 28.57 -20.96
C ASN A 290 11.91 27.22 -20.20
N ILE A 291 12.63 26.20 -20.68
CA ILE A 291 12.86 24.94 -19.94
C ILE A 291 14.36 24.69 -19.77
N TYR A 292 14.78 24.59 -18.51
CA TYR A 292 16.18 24.50 -18.11
C TYR A 292 16.41 23.26 -17.26
N PHE A 293 17.50 22.54 -17.53
CA PHE A 293 17.98 21.41 -16.75
C PHE A 293 19.30 21.79 -16.08
N LEU A 294 19.34 21.66 -14.76
CA LEU A 294 20.42 22.08 -13.89
C LEU A 294 21.04 20.87 -13.20
N PHE A 295 22.37 20.75 -13.25
CA PHE A 295 23.14 19.63 -12.68
C PHE A 295 24.57 20.07 -12.32
N HIS A 296 25.26 19.37 -11.41
CA HIS A 296 26.60 19.76 -10.98
C HIS A 296 27.75 19.20 -11.82
N LYS A 297 27.63 18.01 -12.44
CA LYS A 297 28.56 17.49 -13.47
C LYS A 297 28.15 16.13 -14.06
N ASP A 298 27.60 15.23 -13.25
CA ASP A 298 27.26 13.86 -13.69
C ASP A 298 25.74 13.64 -13.68
N TRP A 299 25.07 13.91 -14.81
CA TRP A 299 23.71 13.40 -14.97
C TRP A 299 23.77 11.91 -15.33
N PHE A 300 23.00 11.07 -14.63
CA PHE A 300 22.81 9.67 -15.04
C PHE A 300 21.50 9.47 -15.80
N ILE A 301 20.67 10.50 -15.97
CA ILE A 301 19.43 10.45 -16.74
C ILE A 301 19.43 11.59 -17.76
N SER A 302 19.07 11.27 -18.99
CA SER A 302 18.98 12.24 -20.07
C SER A 302 17.82 13.23 -19.83
N PRO A 303 18.05 14.54 -20.03
CA PRO A 303 17.00 15.56 -20.02
C PRO A 303 15.79 15.22 -20.93
N LYS A 304 16.03 14.52 -22.04
CA LYS A 304 14.98 14.05 -22.97
C LYS A 304 13.96 13.14 -22.29
N VAL A 305 14.37 12.35 -21.29
CA VAL A 305 13.46 11.45 -20.56
C VAL A 305 12.60 12.23 -19.59
N LEU A 306 13.17 13.16 -18.84
CA LEU A 306 12.43 14.00 -17.89
C LEU A 306 11.43 14.91 -18.62
N GLN A 307 11.84 15.47 -19.76
CA GLN A 307 11.02 16.37 -20.57
C GLN A 307 9.74 15.71 -21.09
N LYS A 308 9.73 14.39 -21.33
CA LYS A 308 8.50 13.65 -21.71
C LYS A 308 7.44 13.67 -20.61
N GLY A 309 7.86 13.83 -19.36
CA GLY A 309 6.98 13.99 -18.20
C GLY A 309 6.54 15.41 -17.94
N ASN A 310 7.00 16.40 -18.72
CA ASN A 310 6.67 17.79 -18.48
C ASN A 310 5.29 18.13 -19.07
N TYR A 311 4.25 17.88 -18.28
CA TYR A 311 2.88 18.17 -18.71
C TYR A 311 2.53 19.66 -18.60
N GLN A 312 3.19 20.38 -17.70
CA GLN A 312 3.04 21.82 -17.55
C GLN A 312 3.98 22.53 -18.55
N LEU A 313 3.44 23.38 -19.41
CA LEU A 313 4.24 24.06 -20.44
C LEU A 313 4.46 25.54 -20.09
N PRO A 314 5.58 26.15 -20.51
CA PRO A 314 5.73 27.60 -20.51
C PRO A 314 4.55 28.29 -21.21
N ASP A 315 4.19 29.49 -20.75
CA ASP A 315 3.06 30.33 -21.18
C ASP A 315 1.65 29.74 -21.01
N SER A 316 1.54 28.47 -20.62
CA SER A 316 0.27 27.85 -20.26
C SER A 316 -0.21 28.32 -18.89
N LEU A 317 -1.52 28.28 -18.66
CA LEU A 317 -2.10 28.51 -17.34
C LEU A 317 -1.63 27.43 -16.37
N TYR A 318 -1.39 27.83 -15.12
CA TYR A 318 -1.16 26.88 -14.05
C TYR A 318 -2.30 25.84 -14.01
N ASN A 319 -1.94 24.56 -13.95
CA ASN A 319 -2.90 23.48 -13.87
C ASN A 319 -2.44 22.43 -12.87
N PHE A 320 -3.15 22.34 -11.74
CA PHE A 320 -2.81 21.42 -10.65
C PHE A 320 -2.76 19.95 -11.08
N SER A 321 -3.66 19.52 -11.97
CA SER A 321 -3.69 18.13 -12.45
C SER A 321 -2.50 17.78 -13.35
N LEU A 322 -1.97 18.74 -14.11
CA LEU A 322 -0.75 18.55 -14.90
C LEU A 322 0.50 18.48 -14.01
N VAL A 323 0.52 19.20 -12.88
CA VAL A 323 1.58 19.07 -11.87
C VAL A 323 1.58 17.67 -11.27
N ALA A 324 0.41 17.15 -10.86
CA ALA A 324 0.28 15.78 -10.35
C ALA A 324 0.71 14.74 -11.39
N SER A 325 0.34 14.94 -12.67
CA SER A 325 0.76 14.06 -13.78
C SER A 325 2.27 14.07 -13.99
N THR A 326 2.91 15.23 -13.84
CA THR A 326 4.37 15.39 -13.93
C THR A 326 5.07 14.66 -12.78
N TYR A 327 4.58 14.84 -11.55
CA TYR A 327 5.07 14.12 -10.37
C TYR A 327 4.94 12.60 -10.57
N ASP A 328 3.76 12.13 -10.97
CA ASP A 328 3.47 10.72 -11.19
C ASP A 328 4.39 10.09 -12.24
N TYR A 329 4.66 10.81 -13.34
CA TYR A 329 5.60 10.34 -14.36
C TYR A 329 7.00 10.18 -13.78
N LEU A 330 7.51 11.20 -13.10
CA LEU A 330 8.87 11.21 -12.54
C LEU A 330 9.03 10.14 -11.45
N TRP A 331 8.01 9.94 -10.63
CA TRP A 331 7.98 8.89 -9.60
C TRP A 331 8.02 7.49 -10.23
N LYS A 332 7.26 7.28 -11.31
CA LYS A 332 7.21 5.99 -12.02
C LYS A 332 8.51 5.60 -12.71
N LEU A 333 9.39 6.57 -13.03
CA LEU A 333 10.74 6.26 -13.52
C LEU A 333 11.57 5.48 -12.48
N ALA A 334 11.22 5.58 -11.20
CA ALA A 334 11.90 4.88 -10.08
C ALA A 334 13.41 5.14 -10.03
N THR A 335 13.82 6.35 -10.41
CA THR A 335 15.21 6.81 -10.38
C THR A 335 15.48 7.91 -9.36
N TYR A 336 14.42 8.56 -8.85
CA TYR A 336 14.48 9.62 -7.85
C TYR A 336 13.79 9.16 -6.57
N ARG A 337 14.41 9.41 -5.42
CA ARG A 337 13.82 9.10 -4.10
C ARG A 337 12.92 10.20 -3.58
N LEU A 338 13.17 11.45 -4.01
CA LEU A 338 12.39 12.62 -3.64
C LEU A 338 12.18 13.46 -4.89
N ILE A 339 10.93 13.89 -5.08
CA ILE A 339 10.51 14.79 -6.13
C ILE A 339 9.75 15.92 -5.43
N ASN A 340 10.22 17.14 -5.58
CA ASN A 340 9.53 18.32 -5.09
C ASN A 340 9.24 19.26 -6.27
N ILE A 341 7.98 19.65 -6.44
CA ILE A 341 7.58 20.60 -7.48
C ILE A 341 7.02 21.82 -6.77
N ARG A 342 7.76 22.92 -6.80
CA ARG A 342 7.35 24.18 -6.20
C ARG A 342 7.21 25.28 -7.25
N PHE A 343 6.44 26.30 -6.89
CA PHE A 343 6.23 27.47 -7.73
C PHE A 343 6.53 28.73 -6.94
N GLU A 344 7.20 29.67 -7.56
CA GLU A 344 7.47 31.00 -7.01
C GLU A 344 7.00 32.06 -8.00
N GLU A 345 6.46 33.18 -7.50
CA GLU A 345 6.04 34.29 -8.35
C GLU A 345 7.25 34.89 -9.06
N ASP A 346 7.10 35.14 -10.37
CA ASP A 346 8.10 35.88 -11.12
C ASP A 346 8.14 37.33 -10.65
N THR A 347 9.31 37.78 -10.23
CA THR A 347 9.55 39.15 -9.76
C THR A 347 9.41 40.19 -10.89
N THR A 348 9.58 39.76 -12.13
CA THR A 348 9.56 40.63 -13.33
C THR A 348 8.19 40.67 -14.02
N HIS A 349 7.51 39.54 -14.10
CA HIS A 349 6.20 39.42 -14.76
C HIS A 349 5.11 39.09 -13.74
N LYS A 350 4.24 40.06 -13.44
CA LYS A 350 3.05 39.83 -12.60
C LYS A 350 2.20 38.70 -13.19
N GLN A 351 1.63 37.86 -12.33
CA GLN A 351 0.78 36.72 -12.72
C GLN A 351 1.51 35.60 -13.48
N PHE A 352 2.84 35.57 -13.38
CA PHE A 352 3.63 34.43 -13.83
C PHE A 352 4.28 33.71 -12.66
N LEU A 353 4.45 32.40 -12.81
CA LEU A 353 5.11 31.52 -11.86
C LEU A 353 6.32 30.86 -12.51
N ASN A 354 7.44 30.83 -11.81
CA ASN A 354 8.55 29.95 -12.13
C ASN A 354 8.33 28.61 -11.42
N CYS A 355 8.43 27.52 -12.17
CA CYS A 355 8.29 26.16 -11.67
C CYS A 355 9.69 25.58 -11.41
N PHE A 356 9.90 25.06 -10.21
CA PHE A 356 11.12 24.38 -9.83
C PHE A 356 10.80 22.92 -9.52
N VAL A 357 11.34 22.02 -10.34
CA VAL A 357 11.26 20.57 -10.20
C VAL A 357 12.58 20.10 -9.62
N GLU A 358 12.59 19.80 -8.33
CA GLU A 358 13.76 19.37 -7.59
C GLU A 358 13.76 17.86 -7.45
N LEU A 359 14.82 17.24 -7.98
CA LEU A 359 14.94 15.80 -8.09
C LEU A 359 16.12 15.32 -7.29
N THR A 360 15.86 14.57 -6.21
CA THR A 360 16.94 13.91 -5.47
C THR A 360 17.11 12.49 -5.98
N PRO A 361 18.24 12.17 -6.62
CA PRO A 361 18.44 10.88 -7.24
C PRO A 361 18.59 9.76 -6.21
N MET A 362 18.18 8.56 -6.62
CA MET A 362 18.61 7.32 -5.98
C MET A 362 20.05 7.01 -6.37
N LYS A 363 20.72 6.13 -5.61
CA LYS A 363 22.02 5.59 -6.03
C LYS A 363 21.85 4.88 -7.38
N LYS A 364 22.65 5.26 -8.38
CA LYS A 364 22.63 4.65 -9.71
C LYS A 364 22.86 3.14 -9.63
N TYR A 365 23.90 2.74 -8.90
CA TYR A 365 24.25 1.36 -8.64
C TYR A 365 23.86 0.95 -7.23
N THR A 366 23.16 -0.17 -7.10
CA THR A 366 22.81 -0.77 -5.81
C THR A 366 23.17 -2.25 -5.84
N VAL A 367 23.88 -2.72 -4.81
CA VAL A 367 24.10 -4.15 -4.57
C VAL A 367 23.43 -4.48 -3.25
N SER A 368 22.61 -5.54 -3.26
CA SER A 368 21.88 -6.06 -2.11
C SER A 368 22.16 -7.55 -1.97
N THR A 369 22.21 -8.01 -0.73
CA THR A 369 22.41 -9.42 -0.39
C THR A 369 21.25 -9.86 0.50
N GLU A 370 20.65 -11.01 0.21
CA GLU A 370 19.57 -11.58 1.01
C GLU A 370 19.93 -13.01 1.42
N LEU A 371 19.54 -13.37 2.64
CA LEU A 371 19.68 -14.72 3.19
C LEU A 371 18.29 -15.20 3.60
N GLU A 372 17.87 -16.35 3.10
CA GLU A 372 16.53 -16.88 3.33
C GLU A 372 16.61 -18.31 3.89
N GLY A 373 15.78 -18.60 4.88
CA GLY A 373 15.55 -19.94 5.40
C GLY A 373 14.16 -20.40 5.03
N THR A 374 14.05 -21.50 4.28
CA THR A 374 12.78 -22.01 3.76
C THR A 374 12.37 -23.30 4.47
N ASN A 375 11.06 -23.53 4.57
CA ASN A 375 10.46 -24.79 5.03
C ASN A 375 9.24 -25.11 4.17
N THR A 376 9.49 -25.58 2.95
CA THR A 376 8.44 -25.87 1.97
C THR A 376 8.15 -27.36 1.96
N SER A 377 6.92 -27.76 2.30
CA SER A 377 6.50 -29.17 2.33
C SER A 377 7.36 -30.07 3.25
N GLY A 378 7.94 -29.50 4.31
CA GLY A 378 8.83 -30.21 5.24
C GLY A 378 10.30 -30.25 4.81
N ASN A 379 10.63 -29.67 3.65
CA ASN A 379 12.00 -29.54 3.18
C ASN A 379 12.61 -28.24 3.74
N LEU A 380 13.58 -28.37 4.62
CA LEU A 380 14.34 -27.24 5.16
C LEU A 380 15.39 -26.80 4.14
N GLY A 381 15.45 -25.51 3.84
CA GLY A 381 16.44 -24.96 2.92
C GLY A 381 17.07 -23.68 3.43
N VAL A 382 18.25 -23.38 2.90
CA VAL A 382 18.94 -22.10 3.08
C VAL A 382 19.36 -21.63 1.70
N SER A 383 19.00 -20.40 1.34
CA SER A 383 19.40 -19.75 0.10
C SER A 383 20.02 -18.38 0.38
N ALA A 384 20.93 -17.98 -0.49
CA ALA A 384 21.51 -16.65 -0.52
C ALA A 384 21.33 -16.06 -1.93
N SER A 385 21.05 -14.77 -2.00
CA SER A 385 20.97 -14.04 -3.26
C SER A 385 21.82 -12.78 -3.23
N LEU A 386 22.35 -12.41 -4.39
CA LEU A 386 23.07 -11.19 -4.69
C LEU A 386 22.34 -10.48 -5.83
N ASN A 387 21.73 -9.35 -5.53
CA ASN A 387 21.00 -8.54 -6.50
C ASN A 387 21.74 -7.24 -6.77
N ALA A 388 22.17 -7.04 -8.01
CA ALA A 388 22.81 -5.84 -8.52
C ALA A 388 21.87 -5.09 -9.47
N VAL A 389 21.66 -3.79 -9.21
CA VAL A 389 20.74 -2.93 -9.98
C VAL A 389 21.48 -1.71 -10.51
N ASP A 390 21.39 -1.45 -11.82
CA ASP A 390 21.71 -0.17 -12.47
C ASP A 390 20.41 0.55 -12.82
N ARG A 391 20.23 1.76 -12.27
CA ARG A 391 19.03 2.61 -12.42
C ARG A 391 19.11 3.61 -13.57
N SER A 392 19.99 3.43 -14.56
CA SER A 392 19.91 4.13 -15.85
C SER A 392 21.00 3.59 -16.78
N LEU A 393 20.90 2.30 -17.15
CA LEU A 393 21.96 1.62 -17.92
C LEU A 393 22.32 2.37 -19.21
N LEU A 394 21.32 2.90 -19.91
CA LEU A 394 21.48 3.63 -21.18
C LEU A 394 21.15 5.13 -21.05
N TYR A 395 21.22 5.67 -19.83
CA TYR A 395 20.86 7.06 -19.51
C TYR A 395 19.37 7.42 -19.75
N GLY A 396 18.52 6.46 -20.09
CA GLY A 396 17.11 6.67 -20.40
C GLY A 396 16.15 6.26 -19.27
N ALA A 397 16.65 6.18 -18.03
CA ALA A 397 15.94 5.64 -16.86
C ALA A 397 15.54 4.16 -17.03
N GLU A 398 16.34 3.41 -17.79
CA GLU A 398 16.23 1.94 -17.83
C GLU A 398 16.73 1.35 -16.51
N ILE A 399 15.98 0.39 -15.99
CA ILE A 399 16.38 -0.37 -14.79
C ILE A 399 16.87 -1.72 -15.27
N PHE A 400 18.17 -1.95 -15.12
CA PHE A 400 18.79 -3.23 -15.35
C PHE A 400 19.04 -3.92 -14.01
N ASN A 401 18.54 -5.14 -13.83
CA ASN A 401 18.73 -5.93 -12.64
C ASN A 401 19.40 -7.26 -12.99
N VAL A 402 20.36 -7.67 -12.16
CA VAL A 402 21.01 -8.97 -12.21
C VAL A 402 20.88 -9.59 -10.82
N ASN A 403 20.18 -10.70 -10.74
CA ASN A 403 19.98 -11.47 -9.51
C ASN A 403 20.71 -12.80 -9.64
N MET A 404 21.69 -13.04 -8.78
CA MET A 404 22.35 -14.33 -8.65
C MET A 404 21.87 -14.98 -7.36
N HIS A 405 21.40 -16.21 -7.41
CA HIS A 405 20.97 -16.91 -6.21
C HIS A 405 21.49 -18.34 -6.17
N GLY A 406 21.69 -18.84 -4.97
CA GLY A 406 22.12 -20.21 -4.74
C GLY A 406 21.57 -20.71 -3.41
N GLY A 407 21.28 -22.01 -3.34
CA GLY A 407 20.68 -22.57 -2.16
C GLY A 407 20.89 -24.06 -2.02
N PHE A 408 20.71 -24.51 -0.79
CA PHE A 408 20.76 -25.91 -0.39
C PHE A 408 19.44 -26.26 0.28
N GLN A 409 18.83 -27.38 -0.12
CA GLN A 409 17.61 -27.87 0.49
C GLN A 409 17.79 -29.32 0.96
N ARG A 410 17.10 -29.65 2.04
CA ARG A 410 16.98 -30.99 2.59
C ARG A 410 15.64 -31.57 2.17
N GLN A 411 15.66 -32.34 1.10
CA GLN A 411 14.48 -33.01 0.59
C GLN A 411 14.34 -34.41 1.16
N THR A 412 13.16 -34.75 1.65
CA THR A 412 12.86 -36.14 2.03
C THR A 412 12.71 -37.01 0.77
N VAL A 413 13.60 -37.98 0.61
CA VAL A 413 13.53 -38.96 -0.48
C VAL A 413 12.72 -40.16 0.01
N PHE A 414 11.60 -40.47 -0.64
CA PHE A 414 10.82 -41.66 -0.35
C PHE A 414 11.48 -42.88 -1.00
N LYS A 415 12.19 -43.72 -0.24
CA LYS A 415 12.47 -45.10 -0.66
C LYS A 415 11.24 -45.97 -0.37
N THR A 416 10.80 -46.70 -1.39
CA THR A 416 9.94 -47.87 -1.24
C THR A 416 10.72 -48.94 -0.47
N ALA A 417 10.18 -49.45 0.63
CA ALA A 417 10.75 -50.57 1.36
C ALA A 417 9.71 -51.68 1.48
N GLU A 418 9.77 -52.65 0.57
CA GLU A 418 9.83 -54.03 1.07
C GLU A 418 11.24 -54.18 1.67
N THR A 419 11.32 -54.70 2.90
CA THR A 419 12.51 -54.81 3.76
C THR A 419 12.95 -53.53 4.50
N ASP A 420 12.59 -53.51 5.79
CA ASP A 420 13.07 -52.69 6.92
C ASP A 420 13.22 -51.18 6.73
N GLU A 421 12.49 -50.43 7.58
CA GLU A 421 12.59 -48.98 7.81
C GLU A 421 13.98 -48.59 8.37
N SER A 422 15.07 -48.79 7.64
CA SER A 422 16.34 -48.12 7.91
C SER A 422 16.37 -46.81 7.10
N ILE A 423 16.01 -45.72 7.78
CA ILE A 423 16.28 -44.35 7.35
C ILE A 423 17.79 -44.26 7.09
N ILE A 424 18.20 -44.16 5.82
CA ILE A 424 19.61 -43.98 5.47
C ILE A 424 20.03 -42.57 5.92
N GLU A 425 20.91 -42.57 6.91
CA GLU A 425 22.05 -41.68 7.13
C GLU A 425 21.99 -40.25 6.53
N TYR A 426 21.85 -39.30 7.47
CA TYR A 426 22.12 -37.86 7.42
C TYR A 426 23.08 -37.34 6.33
N LEU A 427 22.55 -36.95 5.17
CA LEU A 427 23.13 -35.84 4.39
C LEU A 427 22.41 -34.54 4.77
N PRO A 428 23.12 -33.49 5.24
CA PRO A 428 22.48 -32.27 5.78
C PRO A 428 21.66 -31.51 4.71
N PHE A 429 22.11 -31.58 3.46
CA PHE A 429 21.41 -31.05 2.27
C PHE A 429 21.67 -31.98 1.09
N ASN A 430 20.63 -32.33 0.35
CA ASN A 430 20.72 -33.27 -0.79
C ASN A 430 20.22 -32.65 -2.10
N THR A 431 19.78 -31.39 -2.06
CA THR A 431 19.36 -30.62 -3.22
C THR A 431 20.18 -29.35 -3.29
N ILE A 432 20.71 -29.04 -4.46
CA ILE A 432 21.49 -27.84 -4.74
C ILE A 432 20.77 -27.05 -5.83
N GLU A 433 20.65 -25.75 -5.63
CA GLU A 433 20.04 -24.81 -6.56
C GLU A 433 21.01 -23.67 -6.84
N ALA A 434 21.11 -23.28 -8.10
CA ALA A 434 21.85 -22.09 -8.52
C ALA A 434 21.11 -21.44 -9.69
N GLY A 435 20.98 -20.11 -9.68
CA GLY A 435 20.29 -19.39 -10.74
C GLY A 435 20.82 -17.98 -10.95
N LEU A 436 20.56 -17.49 -12.16
CA LEU A 436 20.93 -16.18 -12.64
C LEU A 436 19.74 -15.58 -13.39
N ASP A 437 19.17 -14.50 -12.87
CA ASP A 437 18.11 -13.73 -13.52
C ASP A 437 18.65 -12.37 -13.95
N MET A 438 18.40 -12.03 -15.20
CA MET A 438 18.65 -10.72 -15.78
C MET A 438 17.34 -10.10 -16.22
N GLY A 439 17.13 -8.83 -15.89
CA GLY A 439 15.97 -8.07 -16.32
C GLY A 439 16.35 -6.69 -16.79
N LEU A 440 15.75 -6.24 -17.91
CA LEU A 440 15.84 -4.87 -18.39
C LEU A 440 14.44 -4.29 -18.53
N LYS A 441 14.14 -3.29 -17.71
CA LYS A 441 12.90 -2.52 -17.78
C LYS A 441 13.15 -1.17 -18.42
N ILE A 442 12.53 -0.93 -19.56
CA ILE A 442 12.66 0.30 -20.34
C ILE A 442 11.36 1.11 -20.19
N PRO A 443 11.42 2.39 -19.76
CA PRO A 443 10.23 3.24 -19.57
C PRO A 443 9.68 3.80 -20.88
N LYS A 444 9.71 2.99 -21.95
CA LYS A 444 9.23 3.30 -23.30
C LYS A 444 8.68 2.03 -23.92
N LEU A 445 7.70 2.20 -24.81
CA LEU A 445 7.20 1.13 -25.66
C LEU A 445 8.16 0.95 -26.85
N TRP A 446 8.82 -0.20 -26.96
CA TRP A 446 9.62 -0.55 -28.13
C TRP A 446 8.71 -1.28 -29.13
N PHE A 447 7.88 -0.50 -29.84
CA PHE A 447 6.88 -1.00 -30.79
C PHE A 447 6.92 -0.17 -32.08
N PRO A 448 6.76 -0.77 -33.28
CA PRO A 448 6.95 -0.08 -34.55
C PRO A 448 5.82 0.90 -34.93
N LEU A 449 4.70 0.94 -34.20
CA LEU A 449 3.57 1.84 -34.47
C LEU A 449 3.55 3.06 -33.53
N ASN A 450 3.31 4.25 -34.08
CA ASN A 450 3.19 5.50 -33.33
C ASN A 450 1.90 5.52 -32.48
N ALA A 451 2.01 5.08 -31.23
CA ALA A 451 0.92 5.05 -30.25
C ALA A 451 1.05 6.17 -29.20
N GLU A 452 1.30 7.42 -29.62
CA GLU A 452 1.67 8.51 -28.71
C GLU A 452 0.61 8.79 -27.63
N ASN A 453 -0.67 8.77 -28.00
CA ASN A 453 -1.78 8.96 -27.05
C ASN A 453 -1.84 7.84 -26.01
N PHE A 454 -1.60 6.59 -26.41
CA PHE A 454 -1.56 5.45 -25.51
C PHE A 454 -0.38 5.56 -24.54
N ILE A 455 0.81 5.93 -25.05
CA ILE A 455 2.03 6.10 -24.26
C ILE A 455 1.84 7.18 -23.19
N ARG A 456 1.28 8.33 -23.56
CA ARG A 456 1.04 9.45 -22.65
C ARG A 456 0.04 9.12 -21.54
N LYS A 457 -0.94 8.26 -21.83
CA LYS A 457 -2.04 7.92 -20.90
C LYS A 457 -1.69 6.75 -19.98
N HIS A 458 -1.02 5.72 -20.51
CA HIS A 458 -0.85 4.44 -19.81
C HIS A 458 0.58 4.20 -19.31
N HIS A 459 1.55 5.02 -19.73
CA HIS A 459 2.96 4.90 -19.36
C HIS A 459 3.49 3.45 -19.47
N PRO A 460 3.39 2.84 -20.66
CA PRO A 460 3.80 1.46 -20.87
C PRO A 460 5.32 1.31 -20.71
N HIS A 461 5.73 0.14 -20.23
CA HIS A 461 7.12 -0.28 -20.12
C HIS A 461 7.37 -1.47 -21.03
N THR A 462 8.54 -1.52 -21.65
CA THR A 462 9.06 -2.74 -22.29
C THR A 462 9.90 -3.47 -21.25
N VAL A 463 9.71 -4.79 -21.15
CA VAL A 463 10.39 -5.65 -20.17
C VAL A 463 11.05 -6.78 -20.94
N LEU A 464 12.37 -6.89 -20.79
CA LEU A 464 13.15 -8.03 -21.26
C LEU A 464 13.57 -8.82 -20.03
N LYS A 465 13.43 -10.14 -20.06
CA LYS A 465 13.98 -11.02 -19.02
C LYS A 465 14.71 -12.19 -19.63
N ALA A 466 15.79 -12.58 -18.99
CA ALA A 466 16.50 -13.83 -19.26
C ALA A 466 16.85 -14.46 -17.91
N SER A 467 16.47 -15.71 -17.68
CA SER A 467 16.79 -16.45 -16.47
C SER A 467 17.35 -17.81 -16.80
N GLY A 468 18.40 -18.24 -16.11
CA GLY A 468 18.93 -19.59 -16.16
C GLY A 468 18.97 -20.17 -14.76
N ASN A 469 18.29 -21.30 -14.56
CA ASN A 469 18.19 -21.99 -13.28
C ASN A 469 18.69 -23.42 -13.42
N TYR A 470 19.54 -23.84 -12.49
CA TYR A 470 20.05 -25.20 -12.37
C TYR A 470 19.67 -25.76 -11.01
N GLN A 471 19.09 -26.96 -11.02
CA GLN A 471 18.73 -27.70 -9.82
C GLN A 471 19.27 -29.12 -9.92
N LYS A 472 20.04 -29.54 -8.92
CA LYS A 472 20.46 -30.92 -8.75
C LYS A 472 19.74 -31.53 -7.56
N ARG A 473 18.94 -32.56 -7.82
CA ARG A 473 18.26 -33.36 -6.81
C ARG A 473 18.80 -34.79 -6.82
N PRO A 474 18.50 -35.60 -5.79
CA PRO A 474 18.89 -37.02 -5.79
C PRO A 474 18.27 -37.79 -6.94
N GLU A 475 17.04 -37.45 -7.35
CA GLU A 475 16.30 -38.21 -8.35
C GLU A 475 16.57 -37.77 -9.81
N TYR A 476 16.97 -36.52 -10.02
CA TYR A 476 17.23 -35.95 -11.34
C TYR A 476 18.02 -34.63 -11.27
N GLU A 477 18.56 -34.20 -12.40
CA GLU A 477 19.08 -32.85 -12.61
C GLU A 477 18.20 -32.10 -13.61
N ASN A 478 17.93 -30.82 -13.33
CA ASN A 478 17.07 -29.97 -14.14
C ASN A 478 17.75 -28.63 -14.44
N GLN A 479 17.61 -28.19 -15.69
CA GLN A 479 18.05 -26.89 -16.19
C GLN A 479 16.86 -26.19 -16.85
N ILE A 480 16.55 -24.99 -16.38
CA ILE A 480 15.45 -24.17 -16.92
C ILE A 480 16.04 -22.86 -17.44
N ILE A 481 15.85 -22.60 -18.73
CA ILE A 481 16.23 -21.33 -19.37
C ILE A 481 14.95 -20.65 -19.85
N VAL A 482 14.70 -19.43 -19.36
CA VAL A 482 13.55 -18.63 -19.76
C VAL A 482 14.03 -17.32 -20.36
N GLY A 483 13.52 -16.99 -21.55
CA GLY A 483 13.66 -15.68 -22.17
C GLY A 483 12.29 -15.08 -22.44
N SER A 484 12.07 -13.82 -22.08
CA SER A 484 10.79 -13.14 -22.38
C SER A 484 11.01 -11.72 -22.86
N PHE A 485 10.19 -11.34 -23.85
CA PHE A 485 10.03 -9.97 -24.32
C PHE A 485 8.57 -9.60 -24.12
N GLY A 486 8.32 -8.51 -23.40
CA GLY A 486 6.98 -8.13 -22.99
C GLY A 486 6.75 -6.64 -22.81
N TYR A 487 5.47 -6.30 -22.70
CA TYR A 487 4.98 -4.95 -22.42
C TYR A 487 4.10 -4.96 -21.17
N GLN A 488 4.24 -3.92 -20.35
CA GLN A 488 3.46 -3.77 -19.13
C GLN A 488 2.86 -2.36 -19.03
N TRP A 489 1.55 -2.25 -18.80
CA TRP A 489 0.88 -0.95 -18.63
C TRP A 489 -0.32 -1.03 -17.68
N LYS A 490 -0.63 0.08 -17.02
CA LYS A 490 -1.82 0.17 -16.16
C LYS A 490 -3.04 0.62 -16.97
N ALA A 491 -4.17 -0.08 -16.81
CA ALA A 491 -5.47 0.34 -17.35
C ALA A 491 -6.37 0.85 -16.22
N GLY A 492 -6.16 2.08 -15.77
CA GLY A 492 -6.87 2.65 -14.62
C GLY A 492 -6.16 2.37 -13.30
N LYS A 493 -6.90 2.39 -12.19
CA LYS A 493 -6.33 2.34 -10.82
C LYS A 493 -5.94 0.93 -10.36
N HIS A 494 -6.64 -0.09 -10.84
CA HIS A 494 -6.57 -1.45 -10.27
C HIS A 494 -6.21 -2.54 -11.28
N ILE A 495 -6.07 -2.21 -12.57
CA ILE A 495 -5.81 -3.20 -13.64
C ILE A 495 -4.40 -3.00 -14.18
N LEU A 496 -3.63 -4.09 -14.23
CA LEU A 496 -2.26 -4.11 -14.73
C LEU A 496 -2.16 -5.13 -15.86
N ASN A 497 -2.00 -4.62 -17.07
CA ASN A 497 -1.88 -5.43 -18.26
C ASN A 497 -0.41 -5.81 -18.46
N ILE A 498 -0.17 -7.09 -18.72
CA ILE A 498 1.11 -7.67 -19.10
C ILE A 498 0.86 -8.45 -20.38
N PHE A 499 1.56 -8.09 -21.44
CA PHE A 499 1.51 -8.78 -22.72
C PHE A 499 2.92 -9.21 -23.11
N ASN A 500 3.17 -10.52 -23.11
CA ASN A 500 4.43 -11.08 -23.60
C ASN A 500 4.16 -11.70 -24.98
N PRO A 501 4.44 -11.00 -26.09
CA PRO A 501 4.28 -11.57 -27.43
C PRO A 501 5.23 -12.76 -27.66
N LEU A 502 6.39 -12.78 -27.00
CA LEU A 502 7.35 -13.85 -27.09
C LEU A 502 7.89 -14.22 -25.71
N GLU A 503 7.63 -15.45 -25.32
CA GLU A 503 8.27 -16.13 -24.21
C GLU A 503 8.80 -17.48 -24.70
N VAL A 504 10.02 -17.80 -24.32
CA VAL A 504 10.68 -19.08 -24.61
C VAL A 504 11.07 -19.69 -23.28
N ASN A 505 10.55 -20.87 -22.98
CA ASN A 505 10.87 -21.65 -21.80
C ASN A 505 11.44 -23.00 -22.25
N SER A 506 12.71 -23.24 -21.94
CA SER A 506 13.41 -24.49 -22.23
C SER A 506 13.71 -25.23 -20.94
N VAL A 507 13.22 -26.46 -20.85
CA VAL A 507 13.41 -27.36 -19.71
C VAL A 507 14.24 -28.54 -20.19
N TYR A 508 15.39 -28.74 -19.55
CA TYR A 508 16.32 -29.83 -19.85
C TYR A 508 16.57 -30.65 -18.59
N VAL A 509 16.06 -31.88 -18.59
CA VAL A 509 16.17 -32.85 -17.51
C VAL A 509 17.17 -33.94 -17.90
N ARG A 510 18.09 -34.25 -17.00
CA ARG A 510 19.12 -35.29 -17.21
C ARG A 510 19.38 -36.05 -15.92
N ASN A 511 20.18 -37.11 -16.01
CA ASN A 511 20.59 -37.93 -14.87
C ASN A 511 19.39 -38.40 -14.03
N ILE A 512 18.33 -38.86 -14.71
CA ILE A 512 17.13 -39.39 -14.05
C ILE A 512 17.47 -40.75 -13.46
N ASP A 513 17.26 -40.91 -12.15
CA ASP A 513 17.44 -42.17 -11.44
C ASP A 513 16.50 -43.26 -11.99
N GLU A 514 16.99 -44.50 -12.09
CA GLU A 514 16.25 -45.61 -12.70
C GLU A 514 14.99 -45.97 -11.90
N ALA A 515 15.09 -46.04 -10.57
CA ALA A 515 13.94 -46.32 -9.71
C ALA A 515 12.90 -45.19 -9.76
N PHE A 516 13.35 -43.95 -9.91
CA PHE A 516 12.46 -42.81 -10.16
C PHE A 516 11.80 -42.90 -11.55
N SER A 517 12.56 -43.25 -12.59
CA SER A 517 12.07 -43.43 -13.96
C SER A 517 10.98 -44.50 -14.06
N GLU A 518 11.21 -45.68 -13.45
CA GLU A 518 10.21 -46.74 -13.38
C GLU A 518 8.92 -46.29 -12.69
N LYS A 519 9.06 -45.52 -11.60
CA LYS A 519 7.91 -45.01 -10.83
C LYS A 519 7.04 -44.02 -11.62
N ILE A 520 7.66 -43.19 -12.46
CA ILE A 520 6.92 -42.19 -13.27
C ILE A 520 6.46 -42.76 -14.61
N ASN A 521 7.00 -43.89 -15.06
CA ASN A 521 6.68 -44.49 -16.35
C ASN A 521 5.17 -44.80 -16.48
N GLY A 522 4.55 -44.35 -17.58
CA GLY A 522 3.11 -44.53 -17.81
C GLY A 522 2.20 -43.63 -16.98
N THR A 523 2.75 -42.76 -16.12
CA THR A 523 2.01 -41.75 -15.37
C THR A 523 2.04 -40.39 -16.09
N TYR A 524 1.13 -39.48 -15.72
CA TYR A 524 1.13 -38.10 -16.26
C TYR A 524 2.43 -37.33 -15.95
N LEU A 525 3.19 -37.74 -14.92
CA LEU A 525 4.43 -37.10 -14.49
C LEU A 525 5.57 -37.31 -15.48
N GLN A 526 5.55 -38.39 -16.27
CA GLN A 526 6.60 -38.70 -17.25
C GLN A 526 6.86 -37.53 -18.20
N ASN A 527 5.79 -36.87 -18.65
CA ASN A 527 5.90 -35.72 -19.55
C ASN A 527 6.56 -34.51 -18.87
N SER A 528 6.33 -34.31 -17.57
CA SER A 528 6.93 -33.22 -16.79
C SER A 528 8.45 -33.36 -16.60
N PHE A 529 9.01 -34.56 -16.79
CA PHE A 529 10.45 -34.84 -16.69
C PHE A 529 11.10 -35.10 -18.06
N SER A 530 10.42 -34.73 -19.15
CA SER A 530 10.96 -34.81 -20.51
C SER A 530 11.60 -33.49 -20.94
N ASN A 531 12.60 -33.55 -21.82
CA ASN A 531 13.19 -32.36 -22.42
C ASN A 531 12.18 -31.70 -23.36
N HIS A 532 11.89 -30.43 -23.13
CA HIS A 532 10.96 -29.70 -23.98
C HIS A 532 11.28 -28.20 -24.01
N MET A 533 10.89 -27.58 -25.12
CA MET A 533 10.93 -26.14 -25.29
C MET A 533 9.52 -25.66 -25.65
N ILE A 534 9.01 -24.73 -24.88
CA ILE A 534 7.71 -24.12 -25.09
C ILE A 534 7.94 -22.67 -25.51
N THR A 535 7.34 -22.30 -26.62
CA THR A 535 7.15 -20.90 -26.98
C THR A 535 5.72 -20.50 -26.67
N ALA A 536 5.55 -19.34 -26.06
CA ALA A 536 4.25 -18.86 -25.65
C ALA A 536 4.08 -17.38 -25.98
N THR A 537 2.85 -17.03 -26.31
CA THR A 537 2.35 -15.66 -26.24
C THR A 537 1.35 -15.64 -25.11
N ASN A 538 1.51 -14.72 -24.15
CA ASN A 538 0.59 -14.60 -23.03
C ASN A 538 0.14 -13.16 -22.79
N TYR A 539 -1.07 -13.05 -22.26
CA TYR A 539 -1.69 -11.80 -21.85
C TYR A 539 -2.37 -12.01 -20.49
N THR A 540 -2.05 -11.14 -19.53
CA THR A 540 -2.59 -11.13 -18.16
C THR A 540 -3.03 -9.70 -17.81
N PHE A 541 -4.13 -9.51 -17.08
CA PHE A 541 -4.66 -8.17 -16.74
C PHE A 541 -5.14 -8.03 -15.28
#